data_AF-A0A9N8HLC4-F1
#
_entry.id   AF-A0A9N8HLC4-F1
#
_cell.length_a   1.000
_cell.length_b   1.000
_cell.length_c   1.000
_cell.angle_alpha   90.00
_cell.angle_beta   90.00
_cell.angle_gamma   90.00
#
_symmetry.space_group_name_H-M   'P 1'
#
loop_
_entity.id
_entity.type
_entity.pdbx_description
1 polymer ?
#
loop_
_entity_poly.entity_id
_entity_poly.type
_entity_poly.pdbx_seq_one_letter_code
_entity_poly.pdbx_strand_id
1 'polypeptide(L)'
;MSKTDVRPRPLMFKAACCMWQACDFDDVALGCKGKSQVLCLTREISCAVGEPMTGCGLVTNKDNKECCKIGLLCCAYGLKEPETCCKAAGQFFCLKEAAALPLDEEYVGEPVFALYCLSCLPEVGCCVEAPRCRALERPVFDYSPVPMEQMDRGLQMEPYRDHAGEALPVASASVIKEPFKDEF
;
A
#
# COMPACT_ATOMS: atom_id res chain seq x y z
N MET A 1 -38.15 -2.51 6.12
CA MET A 1 -37.25 -1.35 6.00
C MET A 1 -35.88 -1.77 6.50
N SER A 2 -34.94 -2.05 5.61
CA SER A 2 -33.54 -2.31 5.97
C SER A 2 -32.92 -1.02 6.47
N LYS A 3 -32.34 -1.02 7.69
CA LYS A 3 -31.51 0.09 8.16
C LYS A 3 -30.30 0.16 7.21
N THR A 4 -30.24 1.19 6.38
CA THR A 4 -29.02 1.51 5.64
C THR A 4 -27.96 1.86 6.67
N ASP A 5 -26.91 1.05 6.72
CA ASP A 5 -25.70 1.32 7.50
C ASP A 5 -25.04 2.58 6.93
N VAL A 6 -25.36 3.74 7.51
CA VAL A 6 -24.75 5.02 7.12
C VAL A 6 -23.44 5.14 7.87
N ARG A 7 -22.39 4.51 7.33
CA ARG A 7 -21.03 4.75 7.85
C ARG A 7 -20.62 6.19 7.51
N PRO A 8 -20.08 6.95 8.48
CA PRO A 8 -19.49 8.25 8.21
C PRO A 8 -18.44 8.13 7.09
N ARG A 9 -18.42 9.10 6.18
CA ARG A 9 -17.43 9.11 5.10
C ARG A 9 -16.13 9.77 5.58
N PRO A 10 -14.98 9.46 4.96
CA PRO A 10 -13.71 10.11 5.28
C PRO A 10 -13.82 11.62 5.14
N LEU A 11 -13.32 12.36 6.13
CA LEU A 11 -13.29 13.82 6.13
C LEU A 11 -12.02 14.32 5.45
N MET A 12 -12.15 15.14 4.41
CA MET A 12 -11.00 15.66 3.69
C MET A 12 -10.18 16.60 4.59
N PHE A 13 -8.89 16.30 4.78
CA PHE A 13 -7.97 17.07 5.61
C PHE A 13 -7.12 18.04 4.79
N LYS A 14 -6.57 17.57 3.67
CA LYS A 14 -5.70 18.34 2.77
C LYS A 14 -5.87 17.83 1.34
N ALA A 15 -5.92 18.72 0.36
CA ALA A 15 -5.98 18.35 -1.04
C ALA A 15 -5.34 19.41 -1.93
N ALA A 16 -4.70 18.97 -3.02
CA ALA A 16 -4.04 19.84 -3.98
C ALA A 16 -4.15 19.28 -5.40
N CYS A 17 -5.11 19.79 -6.17
CA CYS A 17 -5.40 19.42 -7.54
C CYS A 17 -5.66 17.91 -7.72
N CYS A 18 -4.60 17.13 -7.92
CA CYS A 18 -4.65 15.71 -8.27
C CYS A 18 -4.44 14.77 -7.09
N MET A 19 -4.34 15.29 -5.86
CA MET A 19 -4.12 14.49 -4.66
C MET A 19 -4.96 14.97 -3.48
N TRP A 20 -5.34 14.05 -2.60
CA TRP A 20 -6.01 14.36 -1.34
C TRP A 20 -5.58 13.42 -0.22
N GLN A 21 -5.75 13.91 1.00
CA GLN A 21 -5.60 13.20 2.27
C GLN A 21 -6.87 13.43 3.10
N ALA A 22 -7.39 12.38 3.71
CA ALA A 22 -8.62 12.39 4.49
C ALA A 22 -8.48 11.55 5.77
N CYS A 23 -9.29 11.87 6.77
CA CYS A 23 -9.38 11.13 8.02
C CYS A 23 -10.67 10.28 8.02
N ASP A 24 -10.53 8.97 8.15
CA ASP A 24 -11.60 8.02 8.37
C ASP A 24 -11.44 7.39 9.75
N PHE A 25 -12.30 7.78 10.69
CA PHE A 25 -12.22 7.32 12.08
C PHE A 25 -12.95 6.00 12.31
N ASP A 26 -13.76 5.54 11.35
CA ASP A 26 -14.50 4.27 11.44
C ASP A 26 -13.75 3.12 10.76
N ASP A 27 -12.83 3.44 9.86
CA ASP A 27 -11.93 2.48 9.19
C ASP A 27 -10.46 2.77 9.55
N VAL A 28 -10.04 2.28 10.72
CA VAL A 28 -8.68 2.43 11.22
C VAL A 28 -7.86 1.17 10.94
N ALA A 29 -6.81 1.30 10.13
CA ALA A 29 -5.87 0.20 9.87
C ALA A 29 -4.71 0.23 10.87
N LEU A 30 -4.45 -0.88 11.57
CA LEU A 30 -3.21 -1.01 12.35
C LEU A 30 -2.03 -1.29 11.41
N GLY A 31 -1.33 -0.23 11.00
CA GLY A 31 -0.19 -0.29 10.08
C GLY A 31 -0.41 0.60 8.85
N CYS A 32 0.33 0.33 7.77
CA CYS A 32 0.16 0.99 6.47
C CYS A 32 -0.17 -0.02 5.40
N LYS A 33 -1.03 0.37 4.48
CA LYS A 33 -1.33 -0.38 3.27
C LYS A 33 -1.49 0.57 2.10
N GLY A 34 -1.06 0.18 0.91
CA GLY A 34 -1.25 1.04 -0.26
C GLY A 34 -0.43 0.63 -1.46
N LYS A 35 -0.78 1.24 -2.59
CA LYS A 35 -0.12 1.07 -3.87
C LYS A 35 0.14 2.44 -4.48
N SER A 36 1.28 2.60 -5.11
CA SER A 36 1.56 3.76 -5.93
C SER A 36 2.40 3.44 -7.16
N GLN A 37 2.20 4.22 -8.19
CA GLN A 37 3.02 4.31 -9.38
C GLN A 37 3.33 5.78 -9.62
N VAL A 38 4.61 6.13 -9.70
CA VAL A 38 5.07 7.44 -10.12
C VAL A 38 6.03 7.23 -11.28
N LEU A 39 5.60 7.63 -12.48
CA LEU A 39 6.29 7.34 -13.74
C LEU A 39 6.51 5.82 -13.91
N CYS A 40 7.77 5.39 -13.90
CA CYS A 40 8.16 3.99 -13.99
C CYS A 40 8.27 3.30 -12.63
N LEU A 41 8.29 4.04 -11.52
CA LEU A 41 8.47 3.47 -10.18
C LEU A 41 7.13 2.99 -9.63
N THR A 42 7.07 1.74 -9.22
CA THR A 42 5.94 1.18 -8.48
C THR A 42 6.33 0.90 -7.03
N ARG A 43 5.37 1.06 -6.14
CA ARG A 43 5.52 0.79 -4.71
C ARG A 43 4.25 0.15 -4.18
N GLU A 44 4.40 -0.92 -3.42
CA GLU A 44 3.33 -1.60 -2.71
C GLU A 44 3.74 -1.74 -1.25
N ILE A 45 2.80 -1.52 -0.34
CA ILE A 45 3.00 -1.68 1.11
C ILE A 45 1.82 -2.42 1.71
N SER A 46 2.12 -3.35 2.61
CA SER A 46 1.16 -4.19 3.30
C SER A 46 1.57 -4.52 4.73
N CYS A 47 1.88 -3.48 5.49
CA CYS A 47 2.18 -3.60 6.91
C CYS A 47 0.92 -3.62 7.78
N ALA A 48 -0.29 -3.48 7.21
CA ALA A 48 -1.52 -3.46 7.97
C ALA A 48 -1.92 -4.87 8.45
N VAL A 49 -2.39 -4.97 9.69
CA VAL A 49 -2.87 -6.23 10.27
C VAL A 49 -3.99 -6.82 9.40
N GLY A 50 -3.85 -8.10 9.04
CA GLY A 50 -4.82 -8.82 8.21
C GLY A 50 -4.57 -8.70 6.69
N GLU A 51 -3.67 -7.81 6.25
CA GLU A 51 -3.23 -7.79 4.85
C GLU A 51 -2.23 -8.92 4.58
N PRO A 52 -2.25 -9.53 3.39
CA PRO A 52 -1.24 -10.52 3.03
C PRO A 52 0.15 -9.88 2.96
N MET A 53 1.18 -10.67 3.23
CA MET A 53 2.56 -10.22 3.10
C MET A 53 2.94 -10.14 1.62
N THR A 54 3.73 -9.14 1.23
CA THR A 54 4.18 -8.99 -0.17
C THR A 54 5.11 -10.13 -0.59
N GLY A 55 5.85 -10.69 0.38
CA GLY A 55 6.87 -11.71 0.15
C GLY A 55 8.22 -11.08 -0.22
N CYS A 56 9.30 -11.81 0.08
CA CYS A 56 10.65 -11.39 -0.30
C CYS A 56 11.02 -11.98 -1.67
N GLY A 57 11.81 -11.27 -2.47
CA GLY A 57 12.39 -11.84 -3.70
C GLY A 57 12.54 -10.83 -4.83
N LEU A 58 13.13 -11.29 -5.94
CA LEU A 58 13.18 -10.55 -7.19
C LEU A 58 12.21 -11.20 -8.18
N VAL A 59 11.26 -10.42 -8.68
CA VAL A 59 10.23 -10.86 -9.63
C VAL A 59 10.35 -10.03 -10.89
N THR A 60 10.17 -10.69 -12.04
CA THR A 60 10.04 -10.03 -13.33
C THR A 60 8.81 -10.59 -14.02
N ASN A 61 7.81 -9.75 -14.25
CA ASN A 61 6.63 -10.11 -15.00
C ASN A 61 6.57 -9.32 -16.32
N LYS A 62 6.89 -10.00 -17.42
CA LYS A 62 6.89 -9.39 -18.76
C LYS A 62 5.48 -9.01 -19.22
N ASP A 63 4.45 -9.75 -18.80
CA ASP A 63 3.06 -9.49 -19.20
C ASP A 63 2.52 -8.19 -18.57
N ASN A 64 3.00 -7.87 -17.35
CA ASN A 64 2.70 -6.60 -16.67
C ASN A 64 3.66 -5.46 -17.03
N LYS A 65 4.52 -5.63 -18.05
CA LYS A 65 5.53 -4.64 -18.46
C LYS A 65 6.49 -4.24 -17.32
N GLU A 66 6.72 -5.15 -16.37
CA GLU A 66 7.66 -4.92 -15.26
C GLU A 66 9.08 -5.23 -15.71
N CYS A 67 9.97 -4.25 -15.60
CA CYS A 67 11.41 -4.40 -15.82
C CYS A 67 12.06 -5.17 -14.68
N CYS A 68 11.73 -4.83 -13.43
CA CYS A 68 12.15 -5.56 -12.23
C CYS A 68 11.25 -5.18 -11.06
N LYS A 69 11.02 -6.11 -10.13
CA LYS A 69 10.30 -5.87 -8.88
C LYS A 69 11.01 -6.57 -7.73
N ILE A 70 11.41 -5.80 -6.72
CA ILE A 70 12.03 -6.31 -5.50
C ILE A 70 10.95 -6.31 -4.41
N GLY A 71 10.58 -7.49 -3.97
CA GLY A 71 9.75 -7.72 -2.79
C GLY A 71 10.60 -7.81 -1.53
N LEU A 72 10.13 -7.14 -0.50
CA LEU A 72 10.50 -7.29 0.90
C LEU A 72 9.26 -7.80 1.66
N LEU A 73 9.46 -8.20 2.91
CA LEU A 73 8.43 -8.84 3.73
C LEU A 73 7.06 -8.11 3.72
N CYS A 74 7.07 -6.78 3.80
CA CYS A 74 5.88 -5.94 3.89
C CYS A 74 5.78 -4.85 2.81
N CYS A 75 6.71 -4.83 1.85
CA CYS A 75 6.66 -3.86 0.76
C CYS A 75 7.34 -4.39 -0.49
N ALA A 76 6.92 -3.91 -1.66
CA ALA A 76 7.64 -4.13 -2.91
C ALA A 76 7.93 -2.81 -3.61
N TYR A 77 9.05 -2.77 -4.31
CA TYR A 77 9.44 -1.67 -5.19
C TYR A 77 9.72 -2.24 -6.56
N GLY A 78 9.15 -1.64 -7.59
CA GLY A 78 9.36 -2.09 -8.96
C GLY A 78 9.64 -0.97 -9.93
N LEU A 79 10.15 -1.36 -11.08
CA LEU A 79 10.26 -0.57 -12.29
C LEU A 79 9.37 -1.21 -13.34
N LYS A 80 8.44 -0.44 -13.90
CA LYS A 80 7.61 -0.86 -15.04
C LYS A 80 7.55 0.23 -16.10
N GLU A 81 7.12 -0.12 -17.31
CA GLU A 81 6.87 0.86 -18.37
C GLU A 81 5.85 1.93 -17.89
N PRO A 82 6.13 3.24 -18.06
CA PRO A 82 5.26 4.28 -17.55
C PRO A 82 3.93 4.33 -18.33
N GLU A 83 2.86 3.88 -17.68
CA GLU A 83 1.48 4.00 -18.19
C GLU A 83 0.81 5.32 -17.81
N THR A 84 1.27 5.95 -16.72
CA THR A 84 0.70 7.15 -16.12
C THR A 84 1.79 7.99 -15.46
N CYS A 85 1.53 9.27 -15.19
CA CYS A 85 2.49 10.11 -14.48
C CYS A 85 2.48 9.82 -12.97
N CYS A 86 1.29 9.72 -12.38
CA CYS A 86 1.10 9.38 -10.98
C CYS A 86 -0.23 8.63 -10.79
N LYS A 87 -0.23 7.55 -10.01
CA LYS A 87 -1.42 6.93 -9.42
C LYS A 87 -1.04 6.45 -8.03
N ALA A 88 -1.75 6.83 -6.99
CA ALA A 88 -1.47 6.37 -5.63
C ALA A 88 -2.76 6.24 -4.84
N ALA A 89 -2.85 5.19 -4.03
CA ALA A 89 -3.89 5.01 -3.04
C ALA A 89 -3.29 4.32 -1.83
N GLY A 90 -3.46 4.89 -0.64
CA GLY A 90 -2.91 4.33 0.59
C GLY A 90 -3.73 4.67 1.82
N GLN A 91 -3.56 3.86 2.86
CA GLN A 91 -4.13 4.05 4.18
C GLN A 91 -3.05 3.81 5.23
N PHE A 92 -2.98 4.70 6.20
CA PHE A 92 -2.11 4.61 7.37
C PHE A 92 -2.89 5.05 8.61
N PHE A 93 -3.19 4.11 9.50
CA PHE A 93 -4.14 4.35 10.59
C PHE A 93 -5.51 4.82 10.06
N CYS A 94 -5.96 6.00 10.50
CA CYS A 94 -7.18 6.65 10.04
C CYS A 94 -6.94 7.54 8.81
N LEU A 95 -5.70 7.71 8.35
CA LEU A 95 -5.40 8.56 7.20
C LEU A 95 -5.55 7.76 5.92
N LYS A 96 -6.36 8.27 5.00
CA LYS A 96 -6.51 7.79 3.63
C LYS A 96 -5.93 8.82 2.68
N GLU A 97 -5.21 8.37 1.67
CA GLU A 97 -4.65 9.23 0.63
C GLU A 97 -4.91 8.66 -0.76
N ALA A 98 -5.12 9.54 -1.72
CA ALA A 98 -5.16 9.19 -3.13
C ALA A 98 -4.52 10.27 -4.00
N ALA A 99 -3.95 9.86 -5.12
CA ALA A 99 -3.42 10.76 -6.14
C ALA A 99 -3.59 10.17 -7.55
N ALA A 100 -3.81 11.02 -8.55
CA ALA A 100 -3.82 10.62 -9.96
C ALA A 100 -3.45 11.76 -10.92
N LEU A 101 -2.40 11.56 -11.71
CA LEU A 101 -2.01 12.45 -12.80
C LEU A 101 -1.71 11.63 -14.06
N PRO A 102 -2.48 11.79 -15.16
CA PRO A 102 -3.71 12.57 -15.27
C PRO A 102 -4.81 12.06 -14.31
N LEU A 103 -5.87 12.87 -14.12
CA LEU A 103 -7.02 12.49 -13.29
C LEU A 103 -7.61 11.16 -13.78
N ASP A 104 -8.06 10.33 -12.82
CA ASP A 104 -8.48 8.95 -13.04
C ASP A 104 -9.62 8.61 -12.08
N GLU A 105 -10.76 8.15 -12.60
CA GLU A 105 -11.98 7.82 -11.83
C GLU A 105 -11.80 6.69 -10.81
N GLU A 106 -10.75 5.86 -10.92
CA GLU A 106 -10.42 4.85 -9.92
C GLU A 106 -9.74 5.48 -8.68
N TYR A 107 -9.09 6.63 -8.85
CA TYR A 107 -8.26 7.29 -7.83
C TYR A 107 -8.77 8.70 -7.49
N VAL A 108 -8.61 9.67 -8.40
CA VAL A 108 -9.02 11.08 -8.27
C VAL A 108 -9.60 11.53 -9.61
N GLY A 109 -10.93 11.55 -9.74
CA GLY A 109 -11.63 11.87 -10.99
C GLY A 109 -11.68 13.37 -11.32
N GLU A 110 -11.62 14.23 -10.31
CA GLU A 110 -11.76 15.69 -10.46
C GLU A 110 -10.76 16.45 -9.59
N PRO A 111 -10.40 17.71 -9.95
CA PRO A 111 -9.44 18.48 -9.18
C PRO A 111 -10.02 18.91 -7.83
N VAL A 112 -9.26 18.68 -6.77
CA VAL A 112 -9.67 18.97 -5.39
C VAL A 112 -8.71 19.90 -4.67
N PHE A 113 -9.22 20.83 -3.87
CA PHE A 113 -8.40 21.73 -3.07
C PHE A 113 -8.96 21.85 -1.66
N ALA A 114 -8.12 21.56 -0.68
CA ALA A 114 -8.45 21.69 0.72
C ALA A 114 -7.20 21.91 1.58
N LEU A 115 -7.36 22.66 2.67
CA LEU A 115 -6.30 22.87 3.66
C LEU A 115 -6.91 22.89 5.06
N TYR A 116 -6.44 22.00 5.94
CA TYR A 116 -6.92 21.87 7.32
C TYR A 116 -8.45 21.76 7.42
N CYS A 117 -9.03 20.83 6.65
CA CYS A 117 -10.47 20.58 6.57
C CYS A 117 -11.32 21.70 5.92
N LEU A 118 -10.70 22.79 5.44
CA LEU A 118 -11.39 23.80 4.65
C LEU A 118 -11.24 23.46 3.18
N SER A 119 -12.33 23.10 2.51
CA SER A 119 -12.36 22.83 1.07
C SER A 119 -12.67 24.10 0.28
N CYS A 120 -12.00 24.26 -0.85
CA CYS A 120 -12.22 25.33 -1.82
C CYS A 120 -12.78 24.82 -3.15
N LEU A 121 -12.45 23.57 -3.53
CA LEU A 121 -12.89 22.90 -4.75
C LEU A 121 -13.07 21.39 -4.48
N PRO A 122 -14.11 20.74 -5.04
CA PRO A 122 -15.12 21.30 -5.96
C PRO A 122 -16.16 22.19 -5.26
N GLU A 123 -16.38 21.98 -3.95
CA GLU A 123 -17.34 22.72 -3.14
C GLU A 123 -16.61 23.45 -2.01
N VAL A 124 -17.04 24.67 -1.69
CA VAL A 124 -16.49 25.42 -0.55
C VAL A 124 -17.16 24.96 0.73
N GLY A 125 -16.38 24.55 1.73
CA GLY A 125 -16.94 24.06 2.98
C GLY A 125 -15.92 23.74 4.06
N CYS A 126 -16.40 23.30 5.22
CA CYS A 126 -15.59 22.83 6.34
C CYS A 126 -15.95 21.37 6.65
N CYS A 127 -14.95 20.52 6.85
CA CYS A 127 -15.12 19.08 7.06
C CYS A 127 -15.93 18.41 5.94
N VAL A 128 -15.65 18.78 4.70
CA VAL A 128 -16.27 18.18 3.51
C VAL A 128 -15.80 16.73 3.36
N GLU A 129 -16.68 15.86 2.88
CA GLU A 129 -16.36 14.47 2.57
C GLU A 129 -15.27 14.41 1.47
N ALA A 130 -14.32 13.50 1.63
CA ALA A 130 -13.32 13.26 0.60
C ALA A 130 -13.96 12.59 -0.64
N PRO A 131 -13.45 12.89 -1.86
CA PRO A 131 -13.89 12.18 -3.06
C PRO A 131 -13.71 10.67 -2.91
N ARG A 132 -14.64 9.91 -3.50
CA ARG A 132 -14.58 8.45 -3.48
C ARG A 132 -13.39 7.95 -4.32
N CYS A 133 -12.53 7.13 -3.73
CA CYS A 133 -11.42 6.46 -4.42
C CYS A 133 -11.65 4.94 -4.37
N ARG A 134 -11.95 4.34 -5.53
CA ARG A 134 -12.23 2.90 -5.66
C ARG A 134 -10.98 2.07 -5.37
N ALA A 135 -9.79 2.61 -5.63
CA ALA A 135 -8.53 1.94 -5.35
C ALA A 135 -8.29 1.70 -3.84
N LEU A 136 -8.92 2.48 -2.95
CA LEU A 136 -8.86 2.27 -1.49
C LEU A 136 -9.85 1.20 -0.99
N GLU A 137 -10.88 0.86 -1.78
CA GLU A 137 -11.89 -0.14 -1.41
C GLU A 137 -11.42 -1.58 -1.70
N ARG A 138 -10.35 -1.73 -2.49
CA ARG A 138 -9.78 -3.02 -2.86
C ARG A 138 -8.68 -3.44 -1.87
N PRO A 139 -8.48 -4.74 -1.64
CA PRO A 139 -7.27 -5.22 -0.98
C PRO A 139 -6.02 -4.75 -1.74
N VAL A 140 -4.90 -4.56 -1.06
CA VAL A 140 -3.66 -4.09 -1.70
C VAL A 140 -3.20 -5.07 -2.79
N PHE A 141 -3.45 -6.36 -2.59
CA PHE A 141 -3.04 -7.43 -3.48
C PHE A 141 -4.22 -7.97 -4.29
N ASP A 142 -4.41 -7.38 -5.45
CA ASP A 142 -5.13 -8.01 -6.56
C ASP A 142 -4.15 -8.52 -7.64
N TYR A 143 -2.84 -8.27 -7.47
CA TYR A 143 -1.79 -8.82 -8.31
C TYR A 143 -1.33 -10.16 -7.74
N SER A 144 -1.13 -11.12 -8.64
CA SER A 144 -0.69 -12.49 -8.34
C SER A 144 0.39 -12.46 -7.26
N PRO A 145 0.14 -13.02 -6.06
CA PRO A 145 1.16 -13.08 -5.02
C PRO A 145 2.42 -13.66 -5.63
N VAL A 146 3.59 -13.11 -5.28
CA VAL A 146 4.86 -13.66 -5.72
C VAL A 146 4.86 -15.13 -5.34
N PRO A 147 4.86 -16.08 -6.30
CA PRO A 147 4.86 -17.49 -5.95
C PRO A 147 6.12 -17.75 -5.12
N MET A 148 5.94 -18.16 -3.86
CA MET A 148 7.07 -18.48 -2.98
C MET A 148 8.00 -19.54 -3.59
N GLU A 149 7.49 -20.32 -4.55
CA GLU A 149 8.14 -21.48 -5.16
C GLU A 149 9.26 -21.17 -6.16
N GLN A 150 9.52 -19.91 -6.52
CA GLN A 150 10.59 -19.55 -7.48
C GLN A 150 11.59 -18.51 -6.95
N MET A 151 11.87 -18.52 -5.65
CA MET A 151 13.10 -17.90 -5.17
C MET A 151 14.26 -18.87 -5.37
N ASP A 152 14.81 -18.92 -6.59
CA ASP A 152 16.15 -19.48 -6.79
C ASP A 152 17.14 -18.56 -6.08
N ARG A 153 17.41 -18.83 -4.80
CA ARG A 153 18.41 -18.14 -3.98
C ARG A 153 19.82 -18.55 -4.44
N GLY A 154 20.12 -18.46 -5.73
CA GLY A 154 21.41 -18.79 -6.34
C GLY A 154 22.60 -18.04 -5.71
N LEU A 155 22.34 -17.09 -4.81
CA LEU A 155 23.29 -16.64 -3.79
C LEU A 155 23.24 -17.58 -2.58
N GLN A 156 24.18 -18.53 -2.54
CA GLN A 156 24.65 -19.03 -1.23
C GLN A 156 25.18 -17.80 -0.48
N MET A 157 24.37 -17.24 0.42
CA MET A 157 24.88 -16.26 1.37
C MET A 157 25.85 -17.01 2.27
N GLU A 158 27.14 -16.78 2.07
CA GLU A 158 28.14 -17.08 3.08
C GLU A 158 27.66 -16.47 4.40
N PRO A 159 27.68 -17.22 5.52
CA PRO A 159 27.19 -16.73 6.79
C PRO A 159 27.90 -15.42 7.12
N TYR A 160 27.13 -14.40 7.51
CA TYR A 160 27.71 -13.14 7.98
C TYR A 160 28.62 -13.47 9.16
N ARG A 161 29.92 -13.25 8.96
CA ARG A 161 30.94 -13.39 10.00
C ARG A 161 31.13 -12.03 10.64
N ASP A 162 31.14 -12.00 11.96
CA ASP A 162 31.47 -10.77 12.68
C ASP A 162 32.96 -10.42 12.51
N HIS A 163 33.39 -9.32 13.11
CA HIS A 163 34.80 -8.91 13.09
C HIS A 163 35.74 -9.93 13.77
N ALA A 164 35.21 -10.85 14.58
CA ALA A 164 35.96 -11.95 15.18
C ALA A 164 36.05 -13.19 14.26
N GLY A 165 35.37 -13.17 13.12
CA GLY A 165 35.31 -14.31 12.19
C GLY A 165 34.34 -15.40 12.63
N GLU A 166 33.57 -15.18 13.70
CA GLU A 166 32.57 -16.14 14.17
C GLU A 166 31.29 -16.00 13.32
N ALA A 167 30.80 -17.14 12.85
CA ALA A 167 29.54 -17.19 12.13
C ALA A 167 28.41 -16.96 13.14
N LEU A 168 27.67 -15.86 12.98
CA LEU A 168 26.50 -15.64 13.81
C LEU A 168 25.44 -16.71 13.50
N PRO A 169 24.78 -17.29 14.52
CA PRO A 169 23.75 -18.28 14.30
C PRO A 169 22.60 -17.64 13.52
N VAL A 170 22.41 -18.07 12.28
CA VAL A 170 21.25 -17.69 11.47
C VAL A 170 20.04 -18.40 12.08
N ALA A 171 19.14 -17.64 12.71
CA ALA A 171 17.90 -18.20 13.23
C ALA A 171 17.14 -18.89 12.09
N SER A 172 17.00 -20.21 12.17
CA SER A 172 16.27 -20.96 11.16
C SER A 172 14.78 -20.61 11.26
N ALA A 173 14.18 -20.26 10.13
CA ALA A 173 12.76 -19.88 10.06
C ALA A 173 11.80 -21.01 10.49
N SER A 174 12.30 -22.22 10.73
CA SER A 174 11.52 -23.36 11.24
C SER A 174 11.10 -23.24 12.71
N VAL A 175 11.57 -22.25 13.46
CA VAL A 175 11.32 -22.14 14.92
C VAL A 175 9.98 -21.43 15.24
N ILE A 176 9.32 -20.77 14.30
CA ILE A 176 8.02 -20.13 14.53
C ILE A 176 6.89 -21.05 14.02
N LYS A 177 6.67 -22.17 14.71
CA LYS A 177 5.53 -23.08 14.43
C LYS A 177 4.64 -23.35 15.63
N GLU A 178 4.84 -22.66 16.75
CA GLU A 178 3.90 -22.78 17.86
C GLU A 178 2.75 -21.79 17.67
N PRO A 179 1.51 -22.27 17.45
CA PRO A 179 0.35 -21.40 17.45
C PRO A 179 0.25 -20.80 18.86
N PHE A 180 0.21 -19.46 18.92
CA PHE A 180 -0.26 -18.74 20.11
C PHE A 180 -1.60 -19.37 20.51
N LYS A 181 -1.61 -20.11 21.62
CA LYS A 181 -2.86 -20.58 22.21
C LYS A 181 -3.50 -19.37 22.87
N ASP A 182 -4.69 -19.04 22.40
CA ASP A 182 -5.52 -17.96 22.91
C ASP A 182 -5.80 -18.16 24.41
N GLU A 183 -5.27 -17.27 25.24
CA GLU A 183 -5.81 -16.97 26.58
C GLU A 183 -6.37 -15.54 26.55
N PHE A 184 -7.55 -15.36 25.96
CA PHE A 184 -8.43 -14.21 26.21
C PHE A 184 -9.90 -14.63 26.06
#